data_AF-A0A3D1BJ76-F1
#
_entry.id   AF-A0A3D1BJ76-F1
#
_cell.length_a   1.000
_cell.length_b   1.000
_cell.length_c   1.000
_cell.angle_alpha   90.00
_cell.angle_beta   90.00
_cell.angle_gamma   90.00
#
_symmetry.space_group_name_H-M   'P 1'
#
loop_
_entity.id
_entity.type
_entity.pdbx_description
1 polymer ?
#
loop_
_entity_poly.entity_id
_entity_poly.type
_entity_poly.pdbx_seq_one_letter_code
_entity_poly.pdbx_strand_id
1 'polypeptide(L)'
;MEKEEIKQKIYELLEKSKGKKKLKEKDVINAISEESGVDKDTVKKALREMIDVGKVMYSYSGGASSVEIPSEEYLKEKGLL
;
A
#
# COMPACT_ATOMS: atom_id res chain seq x y z
N MET A 1 15.29 -2.67 -10.17
CA MET A 1 14.21 -1.70 -9.95
C MET A 1 14.50 -1.06 -8.61
N GLU A 2 14.57 0.26 -8.59
CA GLU A 2 14.85 1.02 -7.37
C GLU A 2 13.63 0.98 -6.44
N LYS A 3 13.87 1.08 -5.12
CA LYS A 3 12.80 0.98 -4.12
C LYS A 3 11.71 2.04 -4.31
N GLU A 4 12.11 3.22 -4.76
CA GLU A 4 11.20 4.33 -5.00
C GLU A 4 10.28 4.08 -6.21
N GLU A 5 10.76 3.37 -7.23
CA GLU A 5 9.93 2.92 -8.35
C GLU A 5 8.88 1.90 -7.89
N ILE A 6 9.25 1.00 -6.95
CA ILE A 6 8.32 0.05 -6.34
C ILE A 6 7.21 0.78 -5.58
N LYS A 7 7.58 1.78 -4.76
CA LYS A 7 6.63 2.61 -4.01
C LYS A 7 5.67 3.36 -4.96
N GLN A 8 6.19 3.87 -6.07
CA GLN A 8 5.35 4.53 -7.08
C GLN A 8 4.35 3.55 -7.69
N LYS A 9 4.78 2.36 -8.13
CA LYS A 9 3.87 1.33 -8.67
C LYS A 9 2.81 0.88 -7.66
N ILE A 10 3.18 0.73 -6.39
CA ILE A 10 2.23 0.44 -5.29
C ILE A 10 1.18 1.55 -5.23
N TYR A 11 1.60 2.82 -5.22
CA TYR A 11 0.68 3.96 -5.13
C TYR A 11 -0.28 4.01 -6.33
N GLU A 12 0.22 3.84 -7.55
CA GLU A 12 -0.58 3.80 -8.77
C GLU A 12 -1.63 2.67 -8.75
N LEU A 13 -1.28 1.50 -8.23
CA LEU A 13 -2.21 0.38 -8.07
C LEU A 13 -3.32 0.70 -7.06
N LEU A 14 -2.97 1.32 -5.93
CA LEU A 14 -3.94 1.73 -4.92
C LEU A 14 -4.85 2.85 -5.44
N GLU A 15 -4.30 3.81 -6.19
CA GLU A 15 -5.05 4.90 -6.81
C GLU A 15 -6.09 4.38 -7.81
N LYS A 16 -5.70 3.44 -8.68
CA LYS A 16 -6.61 2.80 -9.64
C LYS A 16 -7.76 2.02 -8.96
N SER A 17 -7.52 1.55 -7.74
CA SER A 17 -8.47 0.79 -6.93
C SER A 17 -9.32 1.64 -5.98
N LYS A 18 -8.89 2.90 -5.72
CA LYS A 18 -9.55 3.83 -4.82
C LYS A 18 -11.01 4.03 -5.21
N GLY A 19 -11.91 3.92 -4.23
CA GLY A 19 -13.37 4.03 -4.43
C GLY A 19 -14.03 2.84 -5.13
N LYS A 20 -13.27 1.85 -5.63
CA LYS A 20 -13.80 0.64 -6.28
C LYS A 20 -13.74 -0.57 -5.37
N LYS A 21 -12.58 -0.81 -4.75
CA LYS A 21 -12.36 -1.91 -3.81
C LYS A 21 -11.16 -1.65 -2.91
N LYS A 22 -11.20 -2.23 -1.71
CA LYS A 22 -10.03 -2.32 -0.84
C LYS A 22 -9.16 -3.50 -1.29
N LEU A 23 -7.85 -3.30 -1.37
CA LEU A 23 -6.92 -4.38 -1.70
C LEU A 23 -6.37 -4.99 -0.42
N LYS A 24 -6.18 -6.32 -0.37
CA LYS A 24 -5.41 -6.93 0.70
C LYS A 24 -3.92 -6.63 0.49
N GLU A 25 -3.17 -6.51 1.58
CA GLU A 25 -1.72 -6.32 1.54
C GLU A 25 -1.03 -7.38 0.67
N LYS A 26 -1.43 -8.65 0.83
CA LYS A 26 -0.90 -9.78 0.05
C LYS A 26 -1.17 -9.64 -1.44
N ASP A 27 -2.33 -9.09 -1.84
CA ASP A 27 -2.70 -8.94 -3.24
C ASP A 27 -1.85 -7.86 -3.91
N VAL A 28 -1.57 -6.75 -3.20
CA VAL A 28 -0.63 -5.72 -3.66
C VAL A 28 0.77 -6.30 -3.81
N ILE A 29 1.25 -7.03 -2.81
CA ILE A 29 2.60 -7.64 -2.86
C ILE A 29 2.73 -8.59 -4.04
N ASN A 30 1.73 -9.45 -4.28
CA ASN A 30 1.73 -10.37 -5.41
C ASN A 30 1.71 -9.63 -6.75
N ALA A 31 0.78 -8.69 -6.93
CA ALA A 31 0.62 -7.96 -8.19
C ALA A 31 1.89 -7.21 -8.59
N ILE A 32 2.49 -6.48 -7.64
CA ILE A 32 3.71 -5.73 -7.92
C ILE A 32 4.89 -6.67 -8.16
N SER A 33 5.03 -7.76 -7.40
CA SER A 33 6.10 -8.75 -7.60
C SER A 33 6.00 -9.42 -8.98
N GLU A 34 4.80 -9.82 -9.41
CA GLU A 34 4.55 -10.43 -10.72
C GLU A 34 4.82 -9.46 -11.88
N GLU A 35 4.42 -8.19 -11.74
CA GLU A 35 4.64 -7.18 -12.79
C GLU A 35 6.11 -6.73 -12.90
N SER A 36 6.81 -6.63 -11.76
CA SER A 36 8.16 -6.05 -11.70
C SER A 36 9.30 -7.07 -11.74
N GLY A 37 9.01 -8.35 -11.46
CA GLY A 37 10.01 -9.38 -11.22
C GLY A 37 10.78 -9.20 -9.90
N VAL A 38 10.39 -8.25 -9.04
CA VAL A 38 11.00 -8.03 -7.73
C VAL A 38 10.49 -9.06 -6.73
N ASP A 39 11.34 -9.50 -5.81
CA ASP A 39 10.94 -10.44 -4.77
C ASP A 39 9.88 -9.84 -3.83
N LYS A 40 9.02 -10.72 -3.30
CA LYS A 40 7.88 -10.32 -2.45
C LYS A 40 8.29 -9.65 -1.15
N ASP A 41 9.47 -9.96 -0.60
CA ASP A 41 9.93 -9.38 0.66
C ASP A 41 10.37 -7.92 0.44
N THR A 42 11.06 -7.62 -0.66
CA THR A 42 11.40 -6.26 -1.07
C THR A 42 10.14 -5.41 -1.31
N VAL A 43 9.14 -5.95 -2.02
CA VAL A 43 7.85 -5.26 -2.21
C VAL A 43 7.13 -5.02 -0.89
N LYS A 44 7.10 -6.03 -0.01
CA LYS A 44 6.50 -5.91 1.33
C LYS A 44 7.19 -4.82 2.15
N LYS A 45 8.52 -4.78 2.16
CA LYS A 45 9.29 -3.74 2.85
C LYS A 45 8.98 -2.34 2.32
N ALA A 46 8.89 -2.17 1.00
CA ALA A 46 8.50 -0.90 0.39
C ALA A 46 7.08 -0.47 0.80
N LEU A 47 6.11 -1.39 0.77
CA LEU A 47 4.73 -1.13 1.20
C LEU A 47 4.66 -0.74 2.69
N ARG A 48 5.44 -1.41 3.54
CA ARG A 48 5.49 -1.11 4.98
C ARG A 48 6.09 0.26 5.27
N GLU A 49 7.17 0.64 4.58
CA GLU A 49 7.70 2.00 4.68
C GLU A 49 6.68 3.07 4.29
N MET A 50 5.86 2.81 3.26
CA MET A 50 4.80 3.74 2.88
C MET A 50 3.71 3.85 3.95
N ILE A 51 3.44 2.78 4.69
CA ILE A 51 2.52 2.80 5.83
C ILE A 51 3.12 3.62 6.98
N ASP A 52 4.40 3.40 7.29
CA ASP A 52 5.07 4.07 8.40
C ASP A 52 5.12 5.60 8.23
N VAL A 53 5.26 6.09 7.00
CA VAL A 53 5.27 7.53 6.69
C VAL A 53 3.89 8.09 6.32
N GLY A 54 2.82 7.31 6.49
CA GLY A 54 1.46 7.80 6.24
C GLY A 54 1.07 7.96 4.77
N LYS A 55 1.84 7.42 3.82
CA LYS A 55 1.44 7.42 2.39
C LYS A 55 0.41 6.34 2.07
N VAL A 56 0.37 5.28 2.86
CA VAL A 56 -0.60 4.18 2.74
C VAL A 56 -1.22 3.93 4.11
N MET A 57 -2.53 3.78 4.15
CA MET A 57 -3.25 3.33 5.33
C MET A 57 -3.29 1.80 5.35
N TYR A 58 -3.01 1.20 6.51
CA TYR A 58 -3.29 -0.20 6.80
C TYR A 58 -4.49 -0.31 7.72
N SER A 59 -5.39 -1.26 7.43
CA SER A 59 -6.50 -1.61 8.31
C SER A 59 -6.65 -3.13 8.40
N TYR A 60 -7.04 -3.63 9.57
CA TYR A 60 -7.39 -5.03 9.78
C TYR A 60 -8.78 -5.11 10.39
N SER A 61 -9.72 -5.69 9.66
CA SER A 61 -11.12 -5.80 10.06
C SER A 61 -11.72 -7.11 9.56
N GLY A 62 -12.55 -7.76 10.37
CA GLY A 62 -13.26 -8.97 9.96
C GLY A 62 -12.33 -10.11 9.52
N GLY A 63 -11.15 -10.23 10.13
CA GLY A 63 -10.16 -11.28 9.82
C GLY A 63 -9.32 -11.03 8.57
N ALA A 64 -9.43 -9.87 7.92
CA ALA A 64 -8.68 -9.53 6.71
C ALA A 64 -7.95 -8.18 6.82
N SER A 65 -6.73 -8.14 6.30
CA SER A 65 -5.98 -6.89 6.09
C SER A 65 -6.46 -6.17 4.83
N SER A 66 -6.44 -4.85 4.86
CA SER A 66 -6.60 -3.98 3.69
C SER A 66 -5.57 -2.86 3.69
N VAL A 67 -5.19 -2.41 2.50
CA VAL A 67 -4.31 -1.26 2.27
C VAL A 67 -4.96 -0.30 1.28
N GLU A 68 -4.91 0.99 1.59
CA GLU A 68 -5.59 2.05 0.83
C GLU A 68 -4.79 3.36 0.88
N ILE A 69 -5.06 4.29 -0.04
CA ILE A 69 -4.58 5.67 0.12
C ILE A 69 -5.36 6.31 1.28
N PRO A 70 -4.70 6.89 2.30
CA PRO A 70 -5.37 7.46 3.45
C PRO A 70 -6.26 8.64 3.08
N SER A 71 -7.34 8.84 3.85
CA SER A 71 -8.11 10.09 3.82
C SER A 71 -7.41 11.17 4.64
N GLU A 72 -7.73 12.45 4.39
CA GLU A 72 -7.26 13.54 5.23
C GLU A 72 -7.68 13.38 6.70
N GLU A 73 -8.89 12.88 6.93
CA GLU A 73 -9.40 12.60 8.28
C GLU A 73 -8.52 11.58 9.00
N TYR A 74 -8.18 10.47 8.33
CA TYR A 74 -7.25 9.47 8.89
C TYR A 74 -5.89 10.09 9.22
N LEU A 75 -5.34 10.92 8.33
CA LEU A 75 -4.05 11.57 8.57
C LEU A 75 -4.12 12.51 9.78
N LYS A 76 -5.20 13.30 9.92
CA LYS A 76 -5.43 14.15 11.11
C LYS A 76 -5.54 13.32 12.39
N GLU A 77 -6.31 12.23 12.38
CA GLU A 77 -6.44 11.33 13.53
C GLU A 77 -5.11 10.68 13.94
N LYS A 78 -4.18 10.51 12.99
CA LYS A 78 -2.85 9.97 13.22
C LYS A 78 -1.77 11.03 13.49
N GLY A 79 -2.11 12.31 13.46
CA GLY A 79 -1.14 13.40 13.62
C GLY A 79 -0.11 13.48 12.49
N LEU A 80 -0.50 13.06 11.28
CA LEU A 80 0.32 13.03 10.06
C LEU A 80 -0.01 14.19 9.10
N LEU A 81 -0.96 15.05 9.47
CA LEU A 81 -1.39 16.25 8.74
C LEU A 81 -1.50 17.45 9.69
#